data_AF-A0A239CJY2-F1
#
_entry.id   AF-A0A239CJY2-F1
#
_cell.length_a   1.000
_cell.length_b   1.000
_cell.length_c   1.000
_cell.angle_alpha   90.00
_cell.angle_beta   90.00
_cell.angle_gamma   90.00
#
_symmetry.space_group_name_H-M   'P 1'
#
loop_
_entity.id
_entity.type
_entity.pdbx_description
1 polymer ?
#
loop_
_entity_poly.entity_id
_entity_poly.type
_entity_poly.pdbx_seq_one_letter_code
_entity_poly.pdbx_strand_id
1 'polypeptide(L)'
;MIKLVRSAWALLTGSRETVILILLAAVAAGLYATWATTRADRDRLAAWANTACLAAGSSFDAAAEGGGVPCTRRIAELARIDRESQAASNRLLADAAATRATKIADDRTLAANQTGARLDAARQMEKADEEVPADDRVAGDWFDALNGLGGLRPPGR
;
A
#
# COMPACT_ATOMS: atom_id res chain seq x y z
N MET A 1 24.30 -48.88 16.75
CA MET A 1 25.24 -48.26 15.77
C MET A 1 26.39 -49.19 15.38
N ILE A 2 27.17 -49.75 16.32
CA ILE A 2 28.33 -50.63 16.04
C ILE A 2 27.98 -51.90 15.23
N LYS A 3 26.79 -52.48 15.43
CA LYS A 3 26.35 -53.69 14.71
C LYS A 3 26.05 -53.43 13.22
N LEU A 4 25.50 -52.27 12.88
CA LEU A 4 25.20 -51.87 11.49
C LEU A 4 26.47 -51.59 10.69
N VAL A 5 27.46 -50.96 11.33
CA VAL A 5 28.76 -50.69 10.71
C VAL A 5 29.52 -51.98 10.44
N ARG A 6 29.47 -52.97 11.36
CA ARG A 6 30.08 -54.29 11.17
C ARG A 6 29.42 -55.10 10.06
N SER A 7 28.09 -55.09 9.96
CA SER A 7 27.38 -55.79 8.88
C SER A 7 27.64 -55.15 7.52
N ALA A 8 27.73 -53.82 7.45
CA ALA A 8 28.10 -53.11 6.21
C ALA A 8 29.52 -53.45 5.76
N TRP A 9 30.46 -53.56 6.70
CA TRP A 9 31.84 -53.99 6.41
C TRP A 9 31.93 -55.44 5.92
N ALA A 10 31.18 -56.36 6.51
CA ALA A 10 31.16 -57.77 6.09
C ALA A 10 30.61 -57.96 4.67
N LEU A 11 29.62 -57.14 4.27
CA LEU A 11 29.06 -57.10 2.92
C LEU A 11 30.04 -56.52 1.88
N LEU A 12 30.88 -55.56 2.28
CA LEU A 12 31.91 -54.95 1.44
C LEU A 12 33.14 -55.85 1.22
N THR A 13 33.39 -56.79 2.13
CA THR A 13 34.47 -57.79 2.00
C THR A 13 34.06 -59.07 1.25
N GLY A 14 32.84 -59.12 0.72
CA GLY A 14 32.35 -60.25 -0.08
C GLY A 14 33.00 -60.34 -1.47
N SER A 15 32.71 -61.41 -2.22
CA SER A 15 33.15 -61.57 -3.61
C SER A 15 32.76 -60.36 -4.47
N ARG A 16 33.53 -60.09 -5.53
CA ARG A 16 33.30 -58.95 -6.45
C ARG A 16 31.85 -58.84 -6.92
N GLU A 17 31.18 -59.97 -7.15
CA GLU A 17 29.77 -60.04 -7.54
C GLU A 17 28.83 -59.47 -6.47
N THR A 18 29.08 -59.74 -5.19
CA THR A 18 28.29 -59.21 -4.07
C THR A 18 28.40 -57.69 -3.99
N VAL A 19 29.61 -57.15 -4.17
CA VAL A 19 29.84 -55.69 -4.17
C VAL A 19 29.14 -55.02 -5.35
N ILE A 20 29.19 -55.62 -6.54
CA ILE A 20 28.51 -55.12 -7.74
C ILE A 20 26.99 -55.09 -7.53
N LEU A 21 26.40 -56.14 -6.97
CA LEU A 21 24.96 -56.20 -6.70
C LEU A 21 24.50 -55.14 -5.69
N ILE A 22 25.29 -54.89 -4.64
CA ILE A 22 25.00 -53.84 -3.66
C ILE A 22 25.06 -52.45 -4.31
N LEU A 23 26.06 -52.21 -5.18
CA LEU A 23 26.17 -50.96 -5.94
C LEU A 23 24.97 -50.75 -6.87
N LEU A 24 24.57 -51.79 -7.61
CA LEU A 24 23.41 -51.74 -8.49
C LEU A 24 22.11 -51.45 -7.73
N ALA A 25 21.92 -52.10 -6.57
CA ALA A 25 20.77 -51.86 -5.71
C ALA A 25 20.76 -50.41 -5.16
N ALA A 26 21.92 -49.88 -4.77
CA ALA A 26 22.04 -48.50 -4.30
C ALA A 26 21.73 -47.47 -5.41
N VAL A 27 22.22 -47.71 -6.63
CA VAL A 27 21.93 -46.85 -7.79
C VAL A 27 20.45 -46.91 -8.17
N ALA A 28 19.85 -48.10 -8.20
CA ALA A 28 18.43 -48.28 -8.47
C ALA A 28 17.55 -47.59 -7.40
N ALA A 29 17.92 -47.71 -6.12
CA ALA A 29 17.23 -47.03 -5.03
C ALA A 29 17.37 -45.51 -5.11
N GLY A 30 18.54 -44.99 -5.49
CA GLY A 30 18.75 -43.55 -5.71
C GLY A 30 17.93 -43.01 -6.89
N LEU A 31 17.88 -43.74 -8.01
CA LEU A 31 17.04 -43.42 -9.16
C LEU A 31 15.55 -43.44 -8.80
N TYR A 32 15.12 -44.44 -8.04
CA TYR A 32 13.74 -44.53 -7.56
C TYR A 32 13.38 -43.37 -6.63
N ALA A 33 14.26 -43.05 -5.67
CA ALA A 33 14.03 -41.95 -4.72
C ALA A 33 13.93 -40.59 -5.43
N THR A 34 14.84 -40.31 -6.37
CA THR A 34 14.81 -39.07 -7.17
C THR A 34 13.58 -38.98 -8.06
N TRP A 35 13.11 -40.11 -8.60
CA TRP A 35 11.89 -40.15 -9.38
C TRP A 35 10.62 -39.99 -8.53
N ALA A 36 10.62 -40.54 -7.31
CA ALA A 36 9.54 -40.34 -6.35
C ALA A 36 9.45 -38.88 -5.86
N THR A 37 10.60 -38.24 -5.58
CA THR A 37 10.63 -36.82 -5.17
C THR A 37 10.18 -35.91 -6.29
N THR A 38 10.63 -36.14 -7.53
CA THR A 38 10.20 -35.33 -8.68
C THR A 38 8.71 -35.44 -8.96
N ARG A 39 8.10 -36.62 -8.77
CA ARG A 39 6.63 -36.77 -8.82
C ARG A 39 5.94 -35.98 -7.72
N ALA A 40 6.39 -36.11 -6.48
CA ALA A 40 5.83 -35.37 -5.35
C ALA A 40 5.91 -33.84 -5.56
N ASP A 41 7.01 -33.34 -6.12
CA ASP A 41 7.17 -31.92 -6.43
C ASP A 41 6.27 -31.47 -7.59
N ARG A 42 6.09 -32.30 -8.62
CA ARG A 42 5.13 -32.01 -9.70
C ARG A 42 3.69 -31.97 -9.18
N ASP A 43 3.30 -32.91 -8.32
CA ASP A 43 1.96 -32.95 -7.73
C ASP A 43 1.72 -31.73 -6.83
N ARG A 44 2.72 -31.33 -6.04
CA ARG A 44 2.67 -30.09 -5.24
C ARG A 44 2.51 -28.85 -6.10
N LEU A 45 3.27 -28.75 -7.20
CA LEU A 45 3.16 -27.64 -8.13
C LEU A 45 1.79 -27.61 -8.83
N ALA A 46 1.25 -28.77 -9.23
CA ALA A 46 -0.08 -28.88 -9.82
C ALA A 46 -1.17 -28.50 -8.81
N ALA A 47 -1.04 -28.92 -7.55
CA ALA A 47 -1.97 -28.54 -6.49
C ALA A 47 -1.94 -27.03 -6.20
N TRP A 48 -0.75 -26.44 -6.13
CA TRP A 48 -0.58 -24.98 -5.98
C TRP A 48 -1.14 -24.21 -7.19
N ALA A 49 -0.86 -24.68 -8.41
CA ALA A 49 -1.40 -24.07 -9.61
C ALA A 49 -2.93 -24.11 -9.59
N ASN A 50 -3.52 -25.25 -9.21
CA ASN A 50 -4.97 -25.38 -9.09
C ASN A 50 -5.55 -24.41 -8.04
N THR A 51 -4.95 -24.27 -6.85
CA THR A 51 -5.44 -23.32 -5.84
C THR A 51 -5.30 -21.87 -6.30
N ALA A 52 -4.19 -21.51 -6.96
CA ALA A 52 -3.98 -20.18 -7.53
C ALA A 52 -4.99 -19.86 -8.65
N CYS A 53 -5.27 -20.83 -9.53
CA CYS A 53 -6.25 -20.68 -10.60
C CYS A 53 -7.67 -20.54 -10.05
N LEU A 54 -8.05 -21.37 -9.07
CA LEU A 54 -9.36 -21.30 -8.42
C LEU A 54 -9.57 -19.95 -7.73
N ALA A 55 -8.54 -19.43 -7.04
CA ALA A 55 -8.58 -18.10 -6.44
C ALA A 55 -8.76 -16.98 -7.49
N ALA A 56 -8.22 -17.17 -8.70
CA ALA A 56 -8.42 -16.27 -9.84
C ALA A 56 -9.76 -16.50 -10.59
N GLY A 57 -10.57 -17.48 -10.16
CA GLY A 57 -11.86 -17.83 -10.78
C GLY A 57 -11.74 -18.66 -12.07
N SER A 58 -10.62 -19.37 -12.27
CA SER A 58 -10.35 -20.24 -13.41
C SER A 58 -10.04 -21.67 -12.95
N SER A 59 -10.29 -22.68 -13.79
CA SER A 59 -9.80 -24.04 -13.55
C SER A 59 -8.35 -24.19 -14.04
N PHE A 60 -7.60 -25.08 -13.39
CA PHE A 60 -6.31 -25.58 -13.87
C PHE A 60 -6.52 -26.98 -14.43
N ASP A 61 -6.26 -27.17 -15.72
CA ASP A 61 -6.26 -28.49 -16.35
C ASP A 61 -4.82 -28.86 -16.72
N ALA A 62 -4.21 -29.76 -15.95
CA ALA A 62 -2.85 -30.23 -16.17
C ALA A 62 -2.73 -31.22 -17.35
N ALA A 63 -3.85 -31.79 -17.79
CA ALA A 63 -3.89 -32.81 -18.85
C ALA A 63 -4.09 -32.18 -20.25
N ALA A 64 -4.57 -30.95 -20.32
CA ALA A 64 -4.71 -30.21 -21.57
C ALA A 64 -3.36 -29.72 -22.12
N GLU A 65 -3.20 -29.77 -23.44
CA GLU A 65 -2.06 -29.13 -24.11
C GLU A 65 -2.15 -27.61 -23.95
N GLY A 66 -1.13 -26.99 -23.35
CA GLY A 66 -1.23 -25.59 -22.90
C GLY A 66 -1.98 -25.40 -21.57
N GLY A 67 -2.16 -26.47 -20.81
CA GLY A 67 -2.73 -26.50 -19.47
C GLY A 67 -2.15 -25.41 -18.56
N GLY A 68 -2.99 -24.46 -18.16
CA GLY A 68 -2.62 -23.31 -17.33
C GLY A 68 -2.51 -21.97 -18.05
N VAL A 69 -2.46 -21.92 -19.40
CA VAL A 69 -2.43 -20.65 -20.16
C VAL A 69 -3.66 -19.75 -19.90
N PRO A 70 -4.91 -20.28 -19.86
CA PRO A 70 -6.08 -19.45 -19.52
C PRO A 70 -5.99 -18.87 -18.11
N CYS A 71 -5.50 -19.68 -17.16
CA CYS A 71 -5.33 -19.27 -15.77
C CYS A 71 -4.24 -18.20 -15.61
N THR A 72 -3.06 -18.38 -16.22
CA THR A 72 -1.98 -17.38 -16.14
C THR A 72 -2.39 -16.06 -16.78
N ARG A 73 -3.15 -16.09 -17.89
CA ARG A 73 -3.76 -14.89 -18.47
C ARG A 73 -4.71 -14.21 -17.49
N ARG A 74 -5.56 -14.98 -16.79
CA ARG A 74 -6.51 -14.42 -15.81
C ARG A 74 -5.79 -13.80 -14.60
N ILE A 75 -4.76 -14.47 -14.08
CA ILE A 75 -3.92 -13.94 -12.99
C ILE A 75 -3.23 -12.64 -13.43
N ALA A 76 -2.65 -12.62 -14.63
CA ALA A 76 -2.00 -11.43 -15.16
C ALA A 76 -2.97 -10.25 -15.31
N GLU A 77 -4.21 -10.54 -15.75
CA GLU A 77 -5.26 -9.53 -15.86
C GLU A 77 -5.68 -8.98 -14.49
N LEU A 78 -5.86 -9.86 -13.49
CA LEU A 78 -6.22 -9.44 -12.14
C LEU A 78 -5.11 -8.56 -11.53
N ALA A 79 -3.85 -8.94 -11.72
CA ALA A 79 -2.70 -8.15 -11.27
C ALA A 79 -2.60 -6.80 -11.99
N ARG A 80 -3.01 -6.72 -13.26
CA ARG A 80 -3.09 -5.45 -13.98
C ARG A 80 -4.16 -4.54 -13.38
N ILE A 81 -5.37 -5.06 -13.19
CA ILE A 81 -6.49 -4.31 -12.60
C ILE A 81 -6.14 -3.81 -11.19
N ASP A 82 -5.49 -4.64 -10.37
CA ASP A 82 -5.05 -4.26 -9.03
C ASP A 82 -4.06 -3.08 -9.08
N ARG A 83 -3.02 -3.17 -9.93
CA ARG A 83 -2.06 -2.06 -10.11
C ARG A 83 -2.72 -0.79 -10.63
N GLU A 84 -3.62 -0.90 -11.60
CA GLU A 84 -4.36 0.24 -12.14
C GLU A 84 -5.25 0.89 -11.07
N SER A 85 -5.93 0.08 -10.24
CA SER A 85 -6.79 0.52 -9.15
C SER A 85 -5.99 1.21 -8.03
N GLN A 86 -4.83 0.66 -7.66
CA GLN A 86 -3.92 1.28 -6.69
C GLN A 86 -3.37 2.60 -7.23
N ALA A 87 -2.95 2.65 -8.49
CA ALA A 87 -2.47 3.87 -9.11
C ALA A 87 -3.54 4.96 -9.15
N ALA A 88 -4.79 4.61 -9.51
CA ALA A 88 -5.92 5.54 -9.50
C ALA A 88 -6.22 6.06 -8.08
N SER A 89 -6.26 5.16 -7.10
CA SER A 89 -6.50 5.52 -5.68
C SER A 89 -5.41 6.44 -5.15
N ASN A 90 -4.14 6.14 -5.44
CA ASN A 90 -3.01 6.96 -5.01
C ASN A 90 -3.06 8.36 -5.64
N ARG A 91 -3.48 8.49 -6.91
CA ARG A 91 -3.68 9.79 -7.55
C ARG A 91 -4.77 10.61 -6.85
N LEU A 92 -5.92 9.99 -6.57
CA LEU A 92 -7.03 10.65 -5.85
C LEU A 92 -6.60 11.11 -4.45
N LEU A 93 -5.88 10.26 -3.71
CA LEU A 93 -5.37 10.61 -2.39
C LEU A 93 -4.34 11.73 -2.45
N ALA A 94 -3.44 11.72 -3.44
CA ALA A 94 -2.46 12.78 -3.65
C ALA A 94 -3.13 14.13 -3.99
N ASP A 95 -4.14 14.11 -4.86
CA ASP A 95 -4.91 15.30 -5.24
C ASP A 95 -5.72 15.87 -4.06
N ALA A 96 -6.37 15.01 -3.29
CA ALA A 96 -7.06 15.41 -2.06
C ALA A 96 -6.11 16.01 -1.02
N ALA A 97 -4.91 15.43 -0.87
CA ALA A 97 -3.88 15.96 0.02
C ALA A 97 -3.37 17.34 -0.43
N ALA A 98 -3.13 17.52 -1.74
CA ALA A 98 -2.72 18.79 -2.32
C ALA A 98 -3.81 19.87 -2.12
N THR A 99 -5.06 19.54 -2.42
CA THR A 99 -6.21 20.44 -2.22
C THR A 99 -6.33 20.87 -0.76
N ARG A 100 -6.18 19.93 0.19
CA ARG A 100 -6.21 20.24 1.62
C ARG A 100 -5.06 21.16 2.03
N ALA A 101 -3.86 20.94 1.50
CA ALA A 101 -2.70 21.77 1.79
C ALA A 101 -2.91 23.22 1.32
N THR A 102 -3.43 23.41 0.10
CA THR A 102 -3.79 24.73 -0.42
C THR A 102 -4.83 25.41 0.47
N LYS A 103 -5.92 24.71 0.81
CA LYS A 103 -6.95 25.26 1.69
C LYS A 103 -6.40 25.70 3.05
N ILE A 104 -5.52 24.91 3.66
CA ILE A 104 -4.89 25.28 4.94
C ILE A 104 -4.02 26.54 4.79
N ALA A 105 -3.31 26.70 3.67
CA ALA A 105 -2.52 27.90 3.40
C ALA A 105 -3.42 29.14 3.19
N ASP A 106 -4.53 28.98 2.47
CA ASP A 106 -5.52 30.03 2.26
C ASP A 106 -6.19 30.45 3.58
N ASP A 107 -6.62 29.47 4.39
CA ASP A 107 -7.23 29.70 5.69
C ASP A 107 -6.26 30.44 6.65
N ARG A 108 -4.96 30.09 6.62
CA ARG A 108 -3.94 30.80 7.40
C ARG A 108 -3.76 32.25 6.94
N THR A 109 -3.76 32.48 5.63
CA THR A 109 -3.63 33.82 5.05
C THR A 109 -4.85 34.67 5.42
N LEU A 110 -6.05 34.09 5.29
CA LEU A 110 -7.29 34.75 5.69
C LEU A 110 -7.29 35.09 7.18
N ALA A 111 -6.88 34.16 8.05
CA ALA A 111 -6.79 34.39 9.48
C ALA A 111 -5.81 35.52 9.82
N ALA A 112 -4.62 35.54 9.19
CA ALA A 112 -3.64 36.61 9.38
C ALA A 112 -4.18 37.99 8.95
N ASN A 113 -4.86 38.06 7.79
CA ASN A 113 -5.48 39.28 7.30
C ASN A 113 -6.60 39.77 8.24
N GLN A 114 -7.42 38.85 8.76
CA GLN A 114 -8.47 39.18 9.73
C GLN A 114 -7.89 39.70 11.05
N THR A 115 -6.78 39.12 11.54
CA THR A 115 -6.09 39.63 12.74
C THR A 115 -5.55 41.04 12.50
N GLY A 116 -4.92 41.30 11.35
CA GLY A 116 -4.44 42.64 10.98
C GLY A 116 -5.57 43.67 10.95
N ALA A 117 -6.66 43.36 10.23
CA ALA A 117 -7.84 44.23 10.16
C ALA A 117 -8.45 44.51 11.55
N ARG A 118 -8.42 43.52 12.45
CA ARG A 118 -8.90 43.72 13.84
C ARG A 118 -8.02 44.67 14.63
N LEU A 119 -6.70 44.56 14.50
CA LEU A 119 -5.77 45.46 15.17
C LEU A 119 -5.87 46.89 14.63
N ASP A 120 -5.99 47.03 13.31
CA ASP A 120 -6.12 48.35 12.68
C ASP A 120 -7.43 49.03 13.07
N ALA A 121 -8.54 48.29 13.12
CA ALA A 121 -9.81 48.81 13.60
C ALA A 121 -9.76 49.18 15.09
N ALA A 122 -9.15 48.35 15.94
CA ALA A 122 -8.95 48.68 17.36
C ALA A 122 -8.15 49.98 17.54
N ARG A 123 -7.06 50.16 16.78
CA ARG A 123 -6.28 51.42 16.79
C ARG A 123 -7.08 52.62 16.30
N GLN A 124 -7.94 52.45 15.28
CA GLN A 124 -8.81 53.54 14.82
C GLN A 124 -9.86 53.90 15.86
N MET A 125 -10.42 52.91 16.55
CA MET A 125 -11.37 53.12 17.64
C MET A 125 -10.70 53.82 18.83
N GLU A 126 -9.49 53.41 19.23
CA GLU A 126 -8.69 54.08 20.26
C GLU A 126 -8.39 55.53 19.89
N LYS A 127 -7.95 55.79 18.66
CA LYS A 127 -7.70 57.15 18.18
C LYS A 127 -8.97 58.01 18.19
N ALA A 128 -10.10 57.44 17.76
CA ALA A 128 -11.38 58.15 17.77
C ALA A 128 -11.86 58.44 19.19
N ASP A 129 -11.50 57.60 20.17
CA ASP A 129 -11.79 57.79 21.60
C ASP A 129 -10.99 58.98 22.19
N GLU A 130 -9.73 59.16 21.77
CA GLU A 130 -8.91 60.32 22.17
C GLU A 130 -9.47 61.67 21.67
N GLU A 131 -10.29 61.65 20.62
CA GLU A 131 -10.92 62.82 20.01
C GLU A 131 -12.35 63.08 20.55
N VAL A 132 -12.81 62.31 21.55
CA VAL A 132 -14.16 62.44 22.12
C VAL A 132 -14.33 63.78 22.86
N PRO A 133 -15.32 64.61 22.49
CA PRO A 133 -15.62 65.86 23.19
C PRO A 133 -16.19 65.59 24.60
N ALA A 134 -16.24 66.62 25.45
CA ALA A 134 -16.74 66.53 26.82
C ALA A 134 -18.22 66.09 26.98
N ASP A 135 -18.94 65.89 25.88
CA ASP A 135 -20.30 65.36 25.84
C ASP A 135 -20.37 63.83 25.73
N ASP A 136 -19.22 63.13 25.79
CA ASP A 136 -19.08 61.67 25.84
C ASP A 136 -19.68 60.95 24.61
N ARG A 137 -19.73 61.63 23.46
CA ARG A 137 -20.25 61.06 22.22
C ARG A 137 -19.11 60.62 21.29
N VAL A 138 -19.02 59.31 21.03
CA VAL A 138 -18.13 58.77 20.00
C VAL A 138 -18.57 59.20 18.60
N ALA A 139 -17.61 59.67 17.80
CA ALA A 139 -17.84 60.18 16.45
C ALA A 139 -18.12 59.07 15.42
N GLY A 140 -18.60 59.44 14.23
CA GLY A 140 -18.95 58.51 13.15
C GLY A 140 -17.82 57.55 12.74
N ASP A 141 -16.57 58.01 12.83
CA ASP A 141 -15.38 57.22 12.50
C ASP A 141 -15.21 55.98 13.40
N TRP A 142 -15.66 56.07 14.66
CA TRP A 142 -15.67 54.94 15.59
C TRP A 142 -16.65 53.85 15.13
N PHE A 143 -17.84 54.26 14.68
CA PHE A 143 -18.84 53.34 14.14
C PHE A 143 -18.43 52.75 12.79
N ASP A 144 -17.76 53.53 11.94
CA ASP A 144 -17.23 53.03 10.66
C ASP A 144 -16.13 51.98 10.88
N ALA A 145 -15.25 52.17 11.87
CA ALA A 145 -14.26 51.17 12.27
C ALA A 145 -14.90 49.89 12.82
N LEU A 146 -15.94 50.02 13.66
CA LEU A 146 -16.71 48.89 14.18
C LEU A 146 -17.48 48.14 13.07
N ASN A 147 -18.08 48.86 12.13
CA ASN A 147 -18.75 48.30 10.97
C ASN A 147 -17.76 47.54 10.08
N GLY A 148 -16.55 48.08 9.90
CA GLY A 148 -15.45 47.41 9.20
C GLY A 148 -15.06 46.06 9.83
N LEU A 149 -15.02 45.96 11.17
CA LEU A 149 -14.81 44.71 11.89
C LEU A 149 -15.90 43.66 11.62
N GLY A 150 -17.15 44.12 11.50
CA GLY A 150 -18.30 43.30 11.16
C GLY A 150 -18.40 42.94 9.67
N GLY A 151 -17.50 43.45 8.82
CA GLY A 151 -17.56 43.28 7.36
C GLY A 151 -18.64 44.12 6.68
N LEU A 152 -19.21 45.10 7.40
CA LEU A 152 -20.18 46.04 6.86
C LEU A 152 -19.44 47.17 6.14
N ARG A 153 -19.86 47.45 4.91
CA ARG A 153 -19.29 48.53 4.11
C ARG A 153 -19.84 49.87 4.63
N PRO A 154 -19.00 50.91 4.83
CA PRO A 154 -19.50 52.21 5.24
C PRO A 154 -20.54 52.71 4.22
N PRO A 155 -21.58 53.43 4.67
CA PRO A 155 -22.60 53.96 3.77
C PRO A 155 -21.91 54.81 2.70
N GLY A 156 -22.11 54.44 1.44
CA GLY A 156 -21.55 55.18 0.30
C GLY A 156 -22.04 56.61 0.35
N ARG A 157 -21.10 57.57 0.35
CA ARG A 157 -21.40 59.00 0.25
C ARG A 157 -21.95 59.36 -1.12
#